data_AF-A0A1G9I115-F1
#
_entry.id   AF-A0A1G9I115-F1
#
_cell.length_a   1.000
_cell.length_b   1.000
_cell.length_c   1.000
_cell.angle_alpha   90.00
_cell.angle_beta   90.00
_cell.angle_gamma   90.00
#
_symmetry.space_group_name_H-M   'P 1'
#
loop_
_entity.id
_entity.type
_entity.pdbx_description
1 polymer ?
#
loop_
_entity_poly.entity_id
_entity_poly.type
_entity_poly.pdbx_seq_one_letter_code
_entity_poly.pdbx_strand_id
1 'polypeptide(L)'
;MILYNALVDDAGLFPPTSLHMDEALARHRRDLEGGHPVLTHRMLCPASRIDRLRDQADRPRRIGLILDTDEVPDFGDLPVDIVETTLPPGTSIAALAAKLSLPPGVRLFVEVPAGRLGLDVPAGAGLKVRCGGASADKFPPVEALAQFIRFCVDNNAPFKATAGLHHAVRHFDPSIGVDRHGFLNLLLGVCEAVEGRDPAPVLRTTDVGHLVRMANAVEDDTAERARHLLVSYGSCNTSAPLEDLQALGLIQEARR
;
A
#
# COMPACT_ATOMS: atom_id res chain seq x y z
N MET A 1 17.34 2.56 -9.90
CA MET A 1 16.75 3.15 -8.69
C MET A 1 15.61 2.25 -8.19
N ILE A 2 15.75 1.68 -7.00
CA ILE A 2 14.81 0.72 -6.39
C ILE A 2 13.50 1.37 -5.89
N LEU A 3 13.48 2.71 -5.83
CA LEU A 3 12.47 3.49 -5.12
C LEU A 3 11.02 3.20 -5.56
N TYR A 4 10.78 2.85 -6.82
CA TYR A 4 9.43 2.55 -7.29
C TYR A 4 9.14 1.06 -7.43
N ASN A 5 10.14 0.20 -7.26
CA ASN A 5 10.00 -1.23 -7.51
C ASN A 5 9.04 -1.88 -6.51
N ALA A 6 8.18 -2.76 -7.04
CA ALA A 6 7.18 -3.51 -6.29
C ALA A 6 6.42 -2.64 -5.28
N LEU A 7 5.93 -1.48 -5.73
CA LEU A 7 5.27 -0.48 -4.89
C LEU A 7 3.75 -0.67 -4.87
N VAL A 8 3.15 -1.10 -5.97
CA VAL A 8 1.69 -1.12 -6.16
C VAL A 8 1.15 -2.55 -6.13
N ASP A 9 0.24 -2.85 -5.21
CA ASP A 9 -0.60 -4.06 -5.27
C ASP A 9 -1.84 -3.80 -6.12
N ASP A 10 -2.30 -4.83 -6.84
CA ASP A 10 -3.58 -4.79 -7.51
C ASP A 10 -4.72 -4.94 -6.50
N ALA A 11 -5.46 -3.85 -6.27
CA ALA A 11 -6.63 -3.79 -5.40
C ALA A 11 -7.95 -3.58 -6.17
N GLY A 12 -8.03 -3.93 -7.46
CA GLY A 12 -9.23 -3.61 -8.25
C GLY A 12 -10.50 -4.37 -7.89
N LEU A 13 -10.43 -5.42 -7.06
CA LEU A 13 -11.60 -6.03 -6.44
C LEU A 13 -12.28 -5.14 -5.38
N PHE A 14 -11.62 -4.06 -4.97
CA PHE A 14 -12.08 -3.15 -3.92
C PHE A 14 -12.59 -1.82 -4.51
N PRO A 15 -13.46 -1.11 -3.77
CA PRO A 15 -13.91 0.21 -4.18
C PRO A 15 -12.75 1.21 -4.40
N PRO A 16 -12.93 2.21 -5.29
CA PRO A 16 -14.16 2.50 -6.05
C PRO A 16 -14.37 1.62 -7.29
N THR A 17 -13.34 0.95 -7.81
CA THR A 17 -13.45 0.18 -9.07
C THR A 17 -14.33 -1.06 -8.89
N SER A 18 -14.11 -1.84 -7.84
CA SER A 18 -14.92 -3.01 -7.47
C SER A 18 -15.17 -4.00 -8.63
N LEU A 19 -14.11 -4.34 -9.37
CA LEU A 19 -14.19 -5.25 -10.52
C LEU A 19 -14.81 -6.60 -10.15
N HIS A 20 -15.48 -7.20 -11.15
CA HIS A 20 -15.81 -8.62 -11.10
C HIS A 20 -14.52 -9.47 -11.08
N MET A 21 -14.61 -10.71 -10.58
CA MET A 21 -13.42 -11.57 -10.44
C MET A 21 -12.71 -11.76 -11.79
N ASP A 22 -13.48 -12.06 -12.84
CA ASP A 22 -12.96 -12.34 -14.17
C ASP A 22 -12.25 -11.13 -14.78
N GLU A 23 -12.80 -9.93 -14.58
CA GLU A 23 -12.20 -8.67 -15.03
C GLU A 23 -10.90 -8.35 -14.28
N ALA A 24 -10.89 -8.57 -12.97
CA ALA A 24 -9.71 -8.36 -12.13
C ALA A 24 -8.58 -9.33 -12.52
N LEU A 25 -8.90 -10.60 -12.76
CA LEU A 25 -7.93 -11.60 -13.25
C LEU A 25 -7.42 -11.28 -14.66
N ALA A 26 -8.30 -10.83 -15.55
CA ALA A 26 -7.91 -10.42 -16.90
C ALA A 26 -6.96 -9.21 -16.88
N ARG A 27 -7.19 -8.23 -16.00
CA ARG A 27 -6.23 -7.14 -15.79
C ARG A 27 -4.93 -7.64 -15.16
N HIS A 28 -5.01 -8.46 -14.11
CA HIS A 28 -3.83 -9.00 -13.43
C HIS A 28 -2.92 -9.77 -14.40
N ARG A 29 -3.50 -10.54 -15.33
CA ARG A 29 -2.75 -11.23 -16.38
C ARG A 29 -2.04 -10.26 -17.32
N ARG A 30 -2.73 -9.21 -17.79
CA ARG A 30 -2.12 -8.17 -18.63
C ARG A 30 -0.97 -7.46 -17.91
N ASP A 31 -1.13 -7.18 -16.63
CA ASP A 31 -0.09 -6.55 -15.80
C ASP A 31 1.12 -7.49 -15.64
N LEU A 32 0.89 -8.79 -15.44
CA LEU A 32 1.94 -9.81 -15.40
C LEU A 32 2.68 -9.94 -16.74
N GLU A 33 1.95 -9.94 -17.87
CA GLU A 33 2.52 -9.98 -19.22
C GLU A 33 3.35 -8.71 -19.52
N GLY A 34 2.89 -7.55 -19.06
CA GLY A 34 3.62 -6.28 -19.18
C GLY A 34 4.85 -6.19 -18.28
N GLY A 35 4.86 -6.90 -17.14
CA GLY A 35 6.04 -7.05 -16.27
C GLY A 35 6.61 -5.74 -15.71
N HIS A 36 5.79 -4.69 -15.58
CA HIS A 36 6.28 -3.38 -15.17
C HIS A 36 6.81 -3.41 -13.73
N PRO A 37 8.07 -3.01 -13.47
CA PRO A 37 8.74 -3.25 -12.18
C PRO A 37 8.11 -2.50 -11.00
N VAL A 38 7.31 -1.47 -11.26
CA VAL A 38 6.56 -0.73 -10.23
C VAL A 38 5.45 -1.56 -9.60
N LEU A 39 4.90 -2.53 -10.33
CA LEU A 39 3.87 -3.40 -9.82
C LEU A 39 4.50 -4.52 -8.98
N THR A 40 3.86 -4.86 -7.87
CA THR A 40 4.24 -6.01 -7.04
C THR A 40 3.86 -7.34 -7.69
N HIS A 41 2.97 -7.28 -8.69
CA HIS A 41 2.24 -8.41 -9.25
C HIS A 41 1.52 -9.25 -8.18
N ARG A 42 1.11 -8.62 -7.07
CA ARG A 42 0.21 -9.19 -6.08
C ARG A 42 -1.22 -8.76 -6.38
N MET A 43 -2.14 -9.71 -6.37
CA MET A 43 -3.58 -9.43 -6.37
C MET A 43 -4.12 -9.47 -4.95
N LEU A 44 -4.78 -8.39 -4.52
CA LEU A 44 -5.52 -8.36 -3.27
C LEU A 44 -6.89 -9.01 -3.47
N CYS A 45 -7.23 -9.97 -2.61
CA CYS A 45 -8.50 -10.68 -2.63
C CYS A 45 -9.17 -10.57 -1.25
N PRO A 46 -10.46 -10.23 -1.16
CA PRO A 46 -11.19 -10.36 0.09
C PRO A 46 -11.37 -11.84 0.45
N ALA A 47 -11.30 -12.16 1.73
CA ALA A 47 -11.46 -13.51 2.27
C ALA A 47 -12.82 -14.11 1.87
N SER A 48 -13.87 -13.30 1.87
CA SER A 48 -15.21 -13.69 1.42
C SER A 48 -15.30 -14.16 -0.04
N ARG A 49 -14.29 -13.88 -0.88
CA ARG A 49 -14.26 -14.25 -2.30
C ARG A 49 -13.12 -15.21 -2.66
N ILE A 50 -12.39 -15.74 -1.69
CA ILE A 50 -11.22 -16.57 -1.97
C ILE A 50 -11.57 -17.85 -2.73
N ASP A 51 -12.71 -18.48 -2.44
CA ASP A 51 -13.15 -19.69 -3.14
C ASP A 51 -13.52 -19.39 -4.60
N ARG A 52 -14.11 -18.23 -4.88
CA ARG A 52 -14.34 -17.79 -6.27
C ARG A 52 -13.05 -17.61 -7.06
N LEU A 53 -11.95 -17.25 -6.39
CA LEU A 53 -10.62 -17.17 -7.00
C LEU A 53 -10.00 -18.57 -7.16
N ARG A 54 -10.24 -19.47 -6.21
CA ARG A 54 -9.80 -20.87 -6.24
C ARG A 54 -10.41 -21.62 -7.43
N ASP A 55 -11.67 -21.35 -7.77
CA ASP A 55 -12.37 -22.00 -8.87
C ASP A 55 -11.84 -21.59 -10.26
N GLN A 56 -10.92 -20.63 -10.33
CA GLN A 56 -10.36 -20.12 -11.57
C GLN A 56 -9.18 -20.97 -12.00
N ALA A 57 -9.11 -21.27 -13.31
CA ALA A 57 -8.04 -22.08 -13.88
C ALA A 57 -6.67 -21.37 -13.84
N ASP A 58 -6.68 -20.04 -13.99
CA ASP A 58 -5.47 -19.21 -14.00
C ASP A 58 -5.45 -18.30 -12.76
N ARG A 59 -4.74 -18.74 -11.74
CA ARG A 59 -4.69 -18.09 -10.42
C ARG A 59 -3.48 -17.17 -10.32
N PRO A 60 -3.60 -16.01 -9.63
CA PRO A 60 -2.46 -15.13 -9.38
C PRO A 60 -1.30 -15.87 -8.70
N ARG A 61 -0.07 -15.54 -9.10
CA ARG A 61 1.14 -16.14 -8.50
C ARG A 61 1.43 -15.60 -7.10
N ARG A 62 0.80 -14.50 -6.72
CA ARG A 62 0.99 -13.82 -5.44
C ARG A 62 -0.32 -13.17 -4.99
N ILE A 63 -0.78 -13.52 -3.79
CA ILE A 63 -2.07 -13.08 -3.26
C ILE A 63 -1.86 -12.35 -1.92
N GLY A 64 -2.53 -11.20 -1.77
CA GLY A 64 -2.75 -10.59 -0.47
C GLY A 64 -4.19 -10.80 -0.04
N LEU A 65 -4.42 -11.47 1.08
CA LEU A 65 -5.76 -11.73 1.60
C LEU A 65 -6.21 -10.58 2.49
N ILE A 66 -7.35 -9.96 2.19
CA ILE A 66 -7.98 -8.96 3.07
C ILE A 66 -9.06 -9.68 3.87
N LEU A 67 -8.90 -9.78 5.19
CA LEU A 67 -9.88 -10.40 6.08
C LEU A 67 -11.11 -9.49 6.25
N ASP A 68 -12.14 -9.75 5.45
CA ASP A 68 -13.48 -9.18 5.55
C ASP A 68 -14.50 -10.17 6.16
N THR A 69 -13.98 -11.27 6.73
CA THR A 69 -14.71 -12.34 7.43
C THR A 69 -14.16 -12.52 8.85
N ASP A 70 -14.96 -13.10 9.74
CA ASP A 70 -14.55 -13.35 11.13
C ASP A 70 -13.49 -14.45 11.27
N GLU A 71 -13.53 -15.43 10.36
CA GLU A 71 -12.61 -16.55 10.28
C GLU A 71 -11.64 -16.39 9.11
N VAL A 72 -10.43 -16.91 9.28
CA VAL A 72 -9.44 -17.01 8.22
C VAL A 72 -9.79 -18.23 7.37
N PRO A 73 -10.12 -18.08 6.08
CA PRO A 73 -10.40 -19.22 5.22
C PRO A 73 -9.12 -20.04 4.98
N ASP A 74 -9.28 -21.32 4.66
CA ASP A 74 -8.15 -22.13 4.21
C ASP A 74 -7.64 -21.61 2.85
N PHE A 75 -6.34 -21.39 2.77
CA PHE A 75 -5.65 -20.92 1.56
C PHE A 75 -4.37 -21.72 1.29
N GLY A 76 -4.19 -22.91 1.88
CA GLY A 76 -2.93 -23.67 1.79
C GLY A 76 -2.50 -24.07 0.36
N ASP A 77 -3.42 -24.11 -0.58
CA ASP A 77 -3.24 -24.35 -2.02
C ASP A 77 -3.09 -23.06 -2.86
N LEU A 78 -3.16 -21.88 -2.22
CA LEU A 78 -3.06 -20.57 -2.85
C LEU A 78 -1.78 -19.86 -2.39
N PRO A 79 -1.10 -19.11 -3.27
CA PRO A 79 0.15 -18.42 -2.94
C PRO A 79 -0.12 -17.10 -2.19
N VAL A 80 -0.73 -17.20 -1.00
CA VAL A 80 -0.94 -16.07 -0.08
C VAL A 80 0.33 -15.82 0.71
N ASP A 81 0.92 -14.63 0.60
CA ASP A 81 2.11 -14.22 1.38
C ASP A 81 1.86 -12.99 2.26
N ILE A 82 0.68 -12.35 2.15
CA ILE A 82 0.22 -11.31 3.07
C ILE A 82 -1.24 -11.55 3.46
N VAL A 83 -1.56 -11.33 4.73
CA VAL A 83 -2.91 -11.19 5.25
C VAL A 83 -3.06 -9.79 5.86
N GLU A 84 -4.15 -9.09 5.56
CA GLU A 84 -4.45 -7.77 6.09
C GLU A 84 -5.79 -7.74 6.81
N THR A 85 -5.87 -7.04 7.93
CA THR A 85 -7.11 -6.91 8.72
C THR A 85 -7.11 -5.61 9.52
N THR A 86 -8.18 -5.32 10.24
CA THR A 86 -8.24 -4.18 11.18
C THR A 86 -7.89 -4.63 12.60
N LEU A 87 -7.34 -3.74 13.43
CA LEU A 87 -7.06 -4.07 14.84
C LEU A 87 -8.36 -4.02 15.67
N PRO A 88 -8.84 -5.14 16.26
CA PRO A 88 -10.01 -5.10 17.12
C PRO A 88 -9.78 -4.22 18.36
N PRO A 89 -10.81 -3.51 18.85
CA PRO A 89 -10.70 -2.73 20.09
C PRO A 89 -10.20 -3.57 21.27
N GLY A 90 -9.35 -2.99 22.11
CA GLY A 90 -8.80 -3.65 23.30
C GLY A 90 -7.82 -4.81 23.03
N THR A 91 -7.46 -5.06 21.78
CA THR A 91 -6.53 -6.15 21.40
C THR A 91 -5.16 -5.59 21.01
N SER A 92 -4.09 -6.33 21.31
CA SER A 92 -2.73 -6.05 20.82
C SER A 92 -2.45 -6.75 19.49
N ILE A 93 -1.50 -6.27 18.70
CA ILE A 93 -1.12 -6.92 17.44
C ILE A 93 -0.59 -8.33 17.69
N ALA A 94 0.18 -8.54 18.77
CA ALA A 94 0.66 -9.86 19.17
C ALA A 94 -0.48 -10.84 19.49
N ALA A 95 -1.50 -10.41 20.24
CA ALA A 95 -2.66 -11.25 20.54
C ALA A 95 -3.46 -11.58 19.28
N LEU A 96 -3.62 -10.62 18.37
CA LEU A 96 -4.27 -10.83 17.08
C LEU A 96 -3.46 -11.82 16.21
N ALA A 97 -2.14 -11.65 16.10
CA ALA A 97 -1.27 -12.55 15.35
C ALA A 97 -1.33 -14.00 15.89
N ALA A 98 -1.30 -14.15 17.22
CA ALA A 98 -1.46 -15.46 17.86
C ALA A 98 -2.83 -16.08 17.58
N LYS A 99 -3.91 -15.29 17.63
CA LYS A 99 -5.26 -15.75 17.30
C LYS A 99 -5.37 -16.22 15.84
N LEU A 100 -4.82 -15.46 14.90
CA LEU A 100 -4.90 -15.80 13.47
C LEU A 100 -4.02 -17.00 13.11
N SER A 101 -2.94 -17.25 13.85
CA SER A 101 -2.05 -18.41 13.68
C SER A 101 -1.65 -18.65 12.22
N LEU A 102 -1.21 -17.59 11.53
CA LEU A 102 -0.90 -17.65 10.10
C LEU A 102 0.27 -18.60 9.80
N PRO A 103 0.27 -19.27 8.64
CA PRO A 103 1.37 -20.16 8.24
C PRO A 103 2.73 -19.43 8.16
N PRO A 104 3.86 -20.14 8.33
CA PRO A 104 5.19 -19.57 8.12
C PRO A 104 5.33 -18.93 6.73
N GLY A 105 5.97 -17.76 6.68
CA GLY A 105 6.17 -17.01 5.43
C GLY A 105 5.02 -16.05 5.08
N VAL A 106 3.86 -16.15 5.75
CA VAL A 106 2.75 -15.20 5.58
C VAL A 106 2.91 -14.03 6.56
N ARG A 107 2.92 -12.81 6.05
CA ARG A 107 3.02 -11.60 6.88
C ARG A 107 1.64 -11.03 7.20
N LEU A 108 1.46 -10.56 8.45
CA LEU A 108 0.24 -9.89 8.89
C LEU A 108 0.40 -8.37 8.78
N PHE A 109 -0.54 -7.66 8.15
CA PHE A 109 -0.61 -6.20 8.20
C PHE A 109 -1.90 -5.74 8.86
N VAL A 110 -1.77 -4.95 9.92
CA VAL A 110 -2.92 -4.54 10.73
C VAL A 110 -3.22 -3.07 10.50
N GLU A 111 -4.43 -2.79 10.01
CA GLU A 111 -4.93 -1.43 9.79
C GLU A 111 -5.15 -0.73 11.12
N VAL A 112 -4.48 0.42 11.28
CA VAL A 112 -4.58 1.28 12.45
C VAL A 112 -4.76 2.74 12.00
N PRO A 113 -5.45 3.57 12.80
CA PRO A 113 -5.49 5.02 12.54
C PRO A 113 -4.08 5.61 12.54
N ALA A 114 -3.80 6.57 11.66
CA ALA A 114 -2.47 7.20 11.55
C ALA A 114 -1.97 7.80 12.89
N GLY A 115 -2.88 8.36 13.71
CA GLY A 115 -2.53 8.90 15.03
C GLY A 115 -2.30 7.86 16.13
N ARG A 116 -2.45 6.55 15.85
CA ARG A 116 -2.27 5.49 16.85
C ARG A 116 -0.80 5.07 16.94
N LEU A 117 -0.10 5.62 17.93
CA LEU A 117 1.31 5.37 18.21
C LEU A 117 1.50 4.41 19.40
N GLY A 118 2.75 3.99 19.63
CA GLY A 118 3.12 3.17 20.80
C GLY A 118 2.66 1.72 20.70
N LEU A 119 2.49 1.20 19.48
CA LEU A 119 2.10 -0.18 19.22
C LEU A 119 3.33 -1.09 19.24
N ASP A 120 3.23 -2.22 19.93
CA ASP A 120 4.22 -3.28 19.77
C ASP A 120 3.92 -4.08 18.49
N VAL A 121 4.87 -4.11 17.56
CA VAL A 121 4.74 -4.77 16.25
C VAL A 121 5.65 -6.01 16.25
N PRO A 122 5.10 -7.21 16.46
CA PRO A 122 5.91 -8.43 16.54
C PRO A 122 6.52 -8.80 15.19
N ALA A 123 7.55 -9.66 15.22
CA ALA A 123 8.15 -10.20 14.01
C ALA A 123 7.09 -10.88 13.12
N GLY A 124 7.18 -10.67 11.80
CA GLY A 124 6.20 -11.17 10.83
C GLY A 124 4.94 -10.30 10.70
N ALA A 125 4.74 -9.31 11.57
CA ALA A 125 3.67 -8.33 11.45
C ALA A 125 4.17 -6.99 10.85
N GLY A 126 3.22 -6.16 10.46
CA GLY A 126 3.41 -4.80 10.00
C GLY A 126 2.13 -3.99 10.19
N LEU A 127 2.22 -2.69 9.92
CA LEU A 127 1.10 -1.77 10.06
C LEU A 127 0.45 -1.46 8.72
N LYS A 128 -0.81 -1.10 8.72
CA LYS A 128 -1.49 -0.57 7.54
C LYS A 128 -2.14 0.75 7.90
N VAL A 129 -1.93 1.76 7.06
CA VAL A 129 -2.53 3.08 7.25
C VAL A 129 -3.48 3.39 6.10
N ARG A 130 -4.66 3.91 6.45
CA ARG A 130 -5.62 4.43 5.48
C ARG A 130 -5.28 5.88 5.16
N CYS A 131 -5.17 6.20 3.87
CA CYS A 131 -4.86 7.53 3.36
C CYS A 131 -6.07 8.23 2.70
N GLY A 132 -7.25 7.61 2.71
CA GLY A 132 -8.47 8.22 2.19
C GLY A 132 -9.70 7.32 2.22
N GLY A 133 -10.80 7.84 1.68
CA GLY A 133 -12.08 7.13 1.58
C GLY A 133 -13.15 7.98 0.91
N ALA A 134 -14.42 7.61 1.11
CA ALA A 134 -15.57 8.26 0.48
C ALA A 134 -15.94 9.63 1.07
N SER A 135 -15.35 10.00 2.22
CA SER A 135 -15.65 11.23 2.95
C SER A 135 -14.38 11.84 3.54
N ALA A 136 -14.41 13.16 3.79
CA ALA A 136 -13.24 13.92 4.24
C ALA A 136 -12.62 13.39 5.53
N ASP A 137 -13.42 12.86 6.47
CA ASP A 137 -12.95 12.26 7.73
C ASP A 137 -12.10 10.98 7.55
N LYS A 138 -12.12 10.39 6.35
CA LYS A 138 -11.29 9.21 6.03
C LYS A 138 -9.88 9.57 5.56
N PHE A 139 -9.58 10.85 5.37
CA PHE A 139 -8.25 11.34 5.02
C PHE A 139 -7.54 11.76 6.31
N PRO A 140 -6.47 11.07 6.73
CA PRO A 140 -5.74 11.49 7.91
C PRO A 140 -5.09 12.85 7.66
N PRO A 141 -5.04 13.76 8.66
CA PRO A 141 -4.23 14.97 8.59
C PRO A 141 -2.77 14.64 8.29
N VAL A 142 -2.06 15.58 7.66
CA VAL A 142 -0.65 15.38 7.30
C VAL A 142 0.21 15.14 8.52
N GLU A 143 -0.08 15.79 9.64
CA GLU A 143 0.63 15.66 10.90
C GLU A 143 0.50 14.25 11.46
N ALA A 144 -0.71 13.66 11.40
CA ALA A 144 -0.95 12.30 11.85
C ALA A 144 -0.24 11.28 10.94
N LEU A 145 -0.27 11.49 9.62
CA LEU A 145 0.44 10.63 8.67
C LEU A 145 1.97 10.74 8.82
N ALA A 146 2.51 11.94 9.04
CA ALA A 146 3.93 12.14 9.32
C ALA A 146 4.36 11.45 10.63
N GLN A 147 3.56 11.56 11.68
CA GLN A 147 3.80 10.85 12.95
C GLN A 147 3.77 9.32 12.77
N PHE A 148 2.82 8.80 11.98
CA PHE A 148 2.78 7.38 11.64
C PHE A 148 4.04 6.91 10.91
N ILE A 149 4.50 7.67 9.91
CA ILE A 149 5.71 7.33 9.14
C ILE A 149 6.94 7.32 10.05
N ARG A 150 7.12 8.36 10.88
CA ARG A 150 8.23 8.42 11.84
C ARG A 150 8.20 7.24 12.81
N PHE A 151 7.02 6.95 13.37
CA PHE A 151 6.86 5.79 14.25
C PHE A 151 7.29 4.48 13.57
N CYS A 152 6.91 4.27 12.30
CA CYS A 152 7.32 3.09 11.56
C CYS A 152 8.84 3.03 11.35
N VAL A 153 9.47 4.16 11.03
CA VAL A 153 10.93 4.26 10.82
C VAL A 153 11.68 4.01 12.14
N ASP A 154 11.29 4.68 13.22
CA ASP A 154 11.92 4.61 14.54
C ASP A 154 11.86 3.20 15.14
N ASN A 155 10.78 2.47 14.89
CA ASN A 155 10.56 1.12 15.41
C ASN A 155 10.91 0.02 14.39
N ASN A 156 11.45 0.40 13.22
CA ASN A 156 11.67 -0.50 12.08
C ASN A 156 10.43 -1.37 11.76
N ALA A 157 9.24 -0.79 11.91
CA ALA A 157 7.97 -1.46 11.68
C ALA A 157 7.57 -1.29 10.21
N PRO A 158 7.58 -2.37 9.42
CA PRO A 158 7.17 -2.30 8.03
C PRO A 158 5.68 -2.00 7.94
N PHE A 159 5.27 -1.26 6.92
CA PHE A 159 3.89 -0.86 6.76
C PHE A 159 3.42 -0.83 5.32
N LYS A 160 2.10 -0.81 5.16
CA LYS A 160 1.40 -0.63 3.89
C LYS A 160 0.47 0.57 3.97
N ALA A 161 0.14 1.14 2.82
CA ALA A 161 -0.90 2.15 2.73
C ALA A 161 -2.10 1.64 1.93
N THR A 162 -3.27 2.23 2.18
CA THR A 162 -4.50 1.89 1.44
C THR A 162 -5.38 3.10 1.26
N ALA A 163 -6.18 3.07 0.18
CA ALA A 163 -7.20 4.05 -0.19
C ALA A 163 -6.68 5.49 -0.39
N GLY A 164 -7.29 6.21 -1.33
CA GLY A 164 -7.04 7.65 -1.54
C GLY A 164 -5.77 8.00 -2.32
N LEU A 165 -4.82 7.08 -2.48
CA LEU A 165 -3.54 7.27 -3.17
C LEU A 165 -3.63 7.10 -4.70
N HIS A 166 -4.58 7.80 -5.34
CA HIS A 166 -4.88 7.61 -6.77
C HIS A 166 -3.93 8.38 -7.69
N HIS A 167 -3.30 9.44 -7.18
CA HIS A 167 -2.40 10.30 -7.93
C HIS A 167 -1.03 10.38 -7.26
N ALA A 168 0.02 10.63 -8.04
CA ALA A 168 1.39 10.77 -7.53
C ALA A 168 1.49 11.95 -6.57
N VAL A 169 0.88 13.09 -6.95
CA VAL A 169 1.01 14.36 -6.23
C VAL A 169 -0.26 14.71 -5.47
N ARG A 170 -0.09 15.24 -4.27
CA ARG A 170 -1.15 15.81 -3.44
C ARG A 170 -1.93 16.85 -4.24
N HIS A 171 -3.26 16.82 -4.13
CA HIS A 171 -4.15 17.77 -4.81
C HIS A 171 -5.45 17.94 -4.01
N PHE A 172 -6.09 19.10 -4.18
CA PHE A 172 -7.40 19.35 -3.59
C PHE A 172 -8.49 18.67 -4.42
N ASP A 173 -9.38 17.92 -3.76
CA ASP A 173 -10.57 17.35 -4.38
C ASP A 173 -11.81 18.18 -4.01
N PRO A 174 -12.37 18.97 -4.95
CA PRO A 174 -13.53 19.80 -4.68
C PRO A 174 -14.82 18.99 -4.45
N SER A 175 -14.90 17.73 -4.89
CA SER A 175 -16.10 16.90 -4.74
C SER A 175 -16.31 16.42 -3.30
N ILE A 176 -15.23 16.24 -2.55
CA ILE A 176 -15.24 15.82 -1.13
C ILE A 176 -14.84 16.98 -0.20
N GLY A 177 -14.20 18.02 -0.74
CA GLY A 177 -13.75 19.19 0.01
C GLY A 177 -12.51 18.92 0.87
N VAL A 178 -11.60 18.07 0.40
CA VAL A 178 -10.40 17.66 1.14
C VAL A 178 -9.19 17.56 0.23
N ASP A 179 -8.00 17.84 0.77
CA ASP A 179 -6.77 17.49 0.08
C ASP A 179 -6.54 15.97 0.11
N ARG A 180 -6.36 15.39 -1.07
CA ARG A 180 -5.97 13.99 -1.23
C ARG A 180 -4.45 13.88 -1.15
N HIS A 181 -3.98 12.85 -0.45
CA HIS A 181 -2.55 12.53 -0.40
C HIS A 181 -2.06 11.95 -1.74
N GLY A 182 -0.85 12.29 -2.13
CA GLY A 182 -0.17 11.69 -3.28
C GLY A 182 0.68 10.48 -2.87
N PHE A 183 0.76 9.43 -3.70
CA PHE A 183 1.62 8.28 -3.38
C PHE A 183 3.11 8.63 -3.47
N LEU A 184 3.51 9.57 -4.34
CA LEU A 184 4.88 10.07 -4.40
C LEU A 184 5.20 10.92 -3.17
N ASN A 185 4.27 11.78 -2.72
CA ASN A 185 4.41 12.50 -1.45
C ASN A 185 4.62 11.54 -0.28
N LEU A 186 3.82 10.47 -0.21
CA LEU A 186 3.96 9.45 0.83
C LEU A 186 5.33 8.79 0.78
N LEU A 187 5.74 8.31 -0.39
CA LEU A 187 7.02 7.62 -0.58
C LEU A 187 8.23 8.50 -0.24
N LEU A 188 8.22 9.76 -0.68
CA LEU A 188 9.27 10.72 -0.32
C LEU A 188 9.19 11.13 1.16
N GLY A 189 8.00 11.15 1.76
CA GLY A 189 7.84 11.31 3.20
C GLY A 189 8.51 10.20 4.00
N VAL A 190 8.49 8.96 3.51
CA VAL A 190 9.28 7.87 4.11
C VAL A 190 10.77 8.11 3.95
N CYS A 191 11.22 8.57 2.79
CA CYS A 191 12.63 8.90 2.55
C CYS A 191 13.11 10.01 3.50
N GLU A 192 12.32 11.07 3.68
CA GLU A 192 12.63 12.13 4.64
C GLU A 192 12.77 11.59 6.07
N ALA A 193 11.84 10.73 6.52
CA ALA A 193 11.94 10.14 7.86
C ALA A 193 13.14 9.20 8.02
N VAL A 194 13.47 8.40 7.00
CA VAL A 194 14.67 7.54 7.00
C VAL A 194 15.94 8.37 7.21
N GLU A 195 15.98 9.56 6.63
CA GLU A 195 17.07 10.51 6.78
C GLU A 195 16.99 11.36 8.06
N GLY A 196 16.08 11.05 8.98
CA GLY A 196 15.90 11.76 10.24
C GLY A 196 15.23 13.14 10.10
N ARG A 197 14.59 13.43 8.96
CA ARG A 197 13.87 14.68 8.69
C ARG A 197 12.36 14.53 8.92
N ASP A 198 11.64 15.65 9.00
CA ASP A 198 10.19 15.65 9.16
C ASP A 198 9.49 15.33 7.83
N PRO A 199 8.60 14.31 7.75
CA PRO A 199 7.84 14.02 6.54
C PRO A 199 6.78 15.08 6.20
N ALA A 200 6.33 15.87 7.18
CA ALA A 200 5.15 16.71 6.99
C ALA A 200 5.27 17.74 5.85
N PRO A 201 6.40 18.43 5.61
CA PRO A 201 6.56 19.35 4.49
C PRO A 201 6.35 18.69 3.12
N VAL A 202 6.99 17.54 2.87
CA VAL A 202 6.84 16.81 1.61
C VAL A 202 5.45 16.18 1.47
N LEU A 203 4.79 15.83 2.58
CA LEU A 203 3.38 15.38 2.54
C LEU A 203 2.39 16.51 2.20
N ARG A 204 2.72 17.78 2.48
CA ARG A 204 1.89 18.95 2.13
C ARG A 204 2.16 19.49 0.73
N THR A 205 3.31 19.21 0.13
CA THR A 205 3.67 19.87 -1.12
C THR A 205 2.77 19.45 -2.28
N THR A 206 2.35 20.45 -3.04
CA THR A 206 1.66 20.29 -4.33
C THR A 206 2.55 20.73 -5.51
N ASP A 207 3.79 21.18 -5.23
CA ASP A 207 4.77 21.55 -6.24
C ASP A 207 5.37 20.28 -6.87
N VAL A 208 4.87 19.97 -8.07
CA VAL A 208 5.31 18.84 -8.90
C VAL A 208 6.81 18.90 -9.19
N GLY A 209 7.33 20.07 -9.56
CA GLY A 209 8.74 20.24 -9.92
C GLY A 209 9.65 20.01 -8.71
N HIS A 210 9.22 20.44 -7.53
CA HIS A 210 9.93 20.16 -6.28
C HIS A 210 9.96 18.67 -5.97
N LEU A 211 8.83 17.96 -6.08
CA LEU A 211 8.76 16.51 -5.83
C LEU A 211 9.64 15.72 -6.80
N VAL A 212 9.65 16.08 -8.09
CA VAL A 212 10.50 15.42 -9.09
C VAL A 212 11.98 15.63 -8.79
N ARG A 213 12.39 16.84 -8.37
CA ARG A 213 13.78 17.09 -7.93
C ARG A 213 14.15 16.27 -6.70
N MET A 214 13.26 16.22 -5.71
CA MET A 214 13.49 15.39 -4.51
C MET A 214 13.63 13.91 -4.87
N ALA A 215 12.72 13.39 -5.71
CA ALA A 215 12.72 12.01 -6.15
C ALA A 215 14.01 11.61 -6.87
N ASN A 216 14.52 12.46 -7.76
CA ASN A 216 15.79 12.20 -8.45
C ASN A 216 17.03 12.35 -7.55
N ALA A 217 16.90 12.98 -6.38
CA ALA A 217 17.96 13.17 -5.41
C ALA A 217 17.94 12.15 -4.27
N VAL A 218 17.04 11.14 -4.31
CA VAL A 218 17.04 10.06 -3.32
C VAL A 218 18.22 9.13 -3.60
N GLU A 219 19.12 9.02 -2.62
CA GLU A 219 20.24 8.09 -2.65
C GLU A 219 19.78 6.63 -2.55
N ASP A 220 20.56 5.70 -3.12
CA ASP A 220 20.17 4.28 -3.19
C ASP A 220 19.95 3.67 -1.80
N ASP A 221 20.81 3.96 -0.81
CA ASP A 221 20.65 3.47 0.57
C ASP A 221 19.34 3.94 1.22
N THR A 222 18.98 5.22 1.01
CA THR A 222 17.72 5.80 1.47
C THR A 222 16.54 5.11 0.80
N ALA A 223 16.62 4.91 -0.52
CA ALA A 223 15.57 4.24 -1.28
C ALA A 223 15.38 2.79 -0.80
N GLU A 224 16.46 2.03 -0.61
CA GLU A 224 16.42 0.67 -0.10
C GLU A 224 15.77 0.60 1.28
N ARG A 225 16.19 1.47 2.22
CA ARG A 225 15.61 1.51 3.55
C ARG A 225 14.15 1.95 3.54
N ALA A 226 13.79 2.95 2.74
CA ALA A 226 12.41 3.40 2.61
C ALA A 226 11.51 2.29 2.04
N ARG A 227 12.00 1.49 1.08
CA ARG A 227 11.28 0.36 0.50
C ARG A 227 11.26 -0.89 1.37
N HIS A 228 12.21 -1.04 2.29
CA HIS A 228 12.11 -2.05 3.35
C HIS A 228 10.94 -1.75 4.31
N LEU A 229 10.72 -0.47 4.61
CA LEU A 229 9.67 -0.01 5.52
C LEU A 229 8.30 0.09 4.85
N LEU A 230 8.16 0.92 3.83
CA LEU A 230 6.93 0.96 3.03
C LEU A 230 6.93 -0.25 2.11
N VAL A 231 6.11 -1.26 2.40
CA VAL A 231 6.12 -2.50 1.62
C VAL A 231 5.39 -2.30 0.29
N SER A 232 4.18 -1.77 0.33
CA SER A 232 3.38 -1.45 -0.86
C SER A 232 2.14 -0.65 -0.48
N TYR A 233 1.39 -0.19 -1.49
CA TYR A 233 0.03 0.27 -1.31
C TYR A 233 -0.91 -0.36 -2.34
N GLY A 234 -2.19 -0.49 -2.00
CA GLY A 234 -3.20 -1.02 -2.91
C GLY A 234 -3.74 0.07 -3.84
N SER A 235 -3.79 -0.21 -5.14
CA SER A 235 -4.47 0.65 -6.13
C SER A 235 -5.61 -0.09 -6.81
N CYS A 236 -6.78 0.55 -6.91
CA CYS A 236 -7.92 -0.02 -7.63
C CYS A 236 -7.74 0.03 -9.17
N ASN A 237 -6.80 0.86 -9.65
CA ASN A 237 -6.33 0.91 -11.02
C ASN A 237 -4.79 0.83 -11.06
N THR A 238 -4.25 -0.24 -11.61
CA THR A 238 -2.80 -0.46 -11.68
C THR A 238 -2.11 0.39 -12.74
N SER A 239 -2.82 0.90 -13.76
CA SER A 239 -2.21 1.74 -14.80
C SER A 239 -1.96 3.18 -14.31
N ALA A 240 -2.87 3.74 -13.50
CA ALA A 240 -2.81 5.13 -13.08
C ALA A 240 -1.49 5.52 -12.37
N PRO A 241 -0.94 4.74 -11.42
CA PRO A 241 0.37 5.04 -10.84
C PRO A 241 1.53 5.02 -11.86
N LEU A 242 1.44 4.17 -12.89
CA LEU A 242 2.45 4.09 -13.94
C LEU A 242 2.38 5.32 -14.84
N GLU A 243 1.16 5.67 -15.27
CA GLU A 243 0.89 6.86 -16.09
C GLU A 243 1.38 8.13 -15.40
N ASP A 244 1.08 8.29 -14.10
CA ASP A 244 1.54 9.44 -13.32
C ASP A 244 3.07 9.48 -13.20
N LEU A 245 3.73 8.36 -12.89
CA LEU A 245 5.20 8.32 -12.79
C LEU A 245 5.88 8.57 -14.16
N GLN A 246 5.28 8.10 -15.25
CA GLN A 246 5.74 8.35 -16.62
C GLN A 246 5.58 9.82 -17.00
N ALA A 247 4.42 10.42 -16.69
CA ALA A 247 4.15 11.83 -16.94
C ALA A 247 5.11 12.75 -16.17
N LEU A 248 5.57 12.31 -14.99
CA LEU A 248 6.58 12.99 -14.19
C LEU A 248 8.03 12.72 -14.66
N GLY A 249 8.25 11.83 -15.63
CA GLY A 249 9.57 11.44 -16.11
C GLY A 249 10.41 10.66 -15.10
N LEU A 250 9.77 10.06 -14.08
CA LEU A 250 10.44 9.32 -12.99
C LEU A 250 10.69 7.85 -13.34
N ILE A 251 9.97 7.33 -14.33
CA ILE A 251 10.17 6.00 -14.92
C ILE A 251 10.14 6.12 -16.45
N GLN A 252 10.75 5.15 -17.12
CA GLN A 252 10.67 5.08 -18.58
C GLN A 252 9.32 4.52 -19.04
N GLU A 253 8.88 4.92 -20.23
CA GLU A 253 7.79 4.23 -20.91
C GLU A 253 8.18 2.78 -21.16
N ALA A 254 7.27 1.84 -20.88
CA ALA A 254 7.47 0.46 -21.26
C ALA A 254 7.66 0.40 -22.79
N ARG A 255 8.82 -0.08 -23.25
CA ARG A 255 9.06 -0.33 -24.68
C ARG A 255 7.95 -1.27 -25.19
N ARG A 256 7.13 -0.76 -26.11
CA ARG A 256 6.13 -1.54 -26.84
C ARG A 256 6.79 -2.61 -27.70
#